data_AF-K3V647-F1
#
_entry.id   AF-K3V647-F1
#
_cell.length_a   1.000
_cell.length_b   1.000
_cell.length_c   1.000
_cell.angle_alpha   90.00
_cell.angle_beta   90.00
_cell.angle_gamma   90.00
#
_symmetry.space_group_name_H-M   'P 1'
#
loop_
_entity.id
_entity.type
_entity.pdbx_description
1 polymer ?
#
loop_
_entity_poly.entity_id
_entity_poly.type
_entity_poly.pdbx_seq_one_letter_code
_entity_poly.pdbx_strand_id
1 'polypeptide(L)'
;MTMIPSSIHFGMDATRHFVSNLDAVSLILLTVTLVAFLIPIFILFPPVTVDCSDVLRQTHSRAGEPLRDSNIHREPSPGLRARESNSSGQEQHKHIFPVHHCRGIELSRDGTSSFSSSECHQLYMFGYQDHDDLAWKAATRERFPSLVNIEVDLWVPDPNKTSRLLGKVEGSFLVLRFPWTDAGLQGITQRVSAKLSHGLNAVPEKEFLLPVSYPNDDEIKTRGYSLAQFENGHDKTMALNMDVELPTELARYLGAEKMGIFRVDH
;
A
#
# COMPACT_ATOMS: atom_id res chain seq x y z
N MET A 1 -14.92 46.87 3.16
CA MET A 1 -14.32 46.87 1.82
C MET A 1 -12.84 46.61 2.00
N THR A 2 -12.47 45.33 2.07
CA THR A 2 -11.15 44.85 2.52
C THR A 2 -10.31 44.55 1.29
N MET A 3 -9.23 45.33 1.09
CA MET A 3 -8.25 45.08 0.04
C MET A 3 -7.41 43.84 0.39
N ILE A 4 -7.35 42.89 -0.53
CA ILE A 4 -6.47 41.71 -0.49
C ILE A 4 -5.22 42.05 -1.33
N PRO A 5 -3.99 41.80 -0.84
CA PRO A 5 -2.78 42.31 -1.49
C PRO A 5 -2.37 41.49 -2.71
N SER A 6 -2.01 42.23 -3.76
CA SER A 6 -1.57 41.84 -5.10
C SER A 6 -0.08 41.46 -5.19
N SER A 7 0.44 40.63 -4.28
CA SER A 7 1.90 40.34 -4.25
C SER A 7 2.33 39.21 -5.20
N ILE A 8 1.43 38.32 -5.61
CA ILE A 8 1.77 37.11 -6.36
C ILE A 8 1.96 37.41 -7.86
N HIS A 9 1.24 38.39 -8.41
CA HIS A 9 1.33 38.74 -9.83
C HIS A 9 2.65 39.42 -10.19
N PHE A 10 3.20 40.24 -9.28
CA PHE A 10 4.43 41.01 -9.52
C PHE A 10 5.69 40.12 -9.59
N GLY A 11 5.76 39.04 -8.80
CA GLY A 11 6.90 38.12 -8.81
C GLY A 11 7.01 37.29 -10.11
N MET A 12 5.87 37.00 -10.74
CA MET A 12 5.83 36.22 -11.98
C MET A 12 6.21 37.06 -13.21
N ASP A 13 5.92 38.36 -13.20
CA ASP A 13 6.30 39.27 -14.29
C ASP A 13 7.80 39.63 -14.22
N ALA A 14 8.34 39.81 -13.00
CA ALA A 14 9.77 40.04 -12.79
C ALA A 14 10.64 38.84 -13.18
N THR A 15 10.20 37.61 -12.88
CA THR A 15 10.93 36.38 -13.26
C THR A 15 10.92 36.16 -14.78
N ARG A 16 9.82 36.48 -15.47
CA ARG A 16 9.75 36.41 -16.94
C ARG A 16 10.70 37.42 -17.62
N HIS A 17 10.77 38.65 -17.12
CA HIS A 17 11.70 39.65 -17.64
C HIS A 17 13.17 39.30 -17.38
N PHE A 18 13.47 38.65 -16.26
CA PHE A 18 14.82 38.17 -15.95
C PHE A 18 15.24 37.01 -16.87
N VAL A 19 14.35 36.03 -17.07
CA VAL A 19 14.61 34.87 -17.95
C VAL A 19 14.75 35.31 -19.42
N SER A 20 13.98 36.30 -19.86
CA SER A 20 14.04 36.81 -21.24
C SER A 20 15.29 37.64 -21.57
N ASN A 21 16.02 38.13 -20.55
CA ASN A 21 17.26 38.89 -20.72
C ASN A 21 18.53 38.04 -20.58
N LEU A 22 18.39 36.76 -20.23
CA LEU A 22 19.52 35.84 -20.11
C LEU A 22 19.85 35.25 -21.47
N ASP A 23 21.11 35.39 -21.88
CA ASP A 23 21.65 34.68 -23.04
C ASP A 23 21.58 33.15 -22.83
N ALA A 24 21.43 32.40 -23.92
CA ALA A 24 21.29 30.95 -23.89
C ALA A 24 22.47 30.27 -23.17
N VAL A 25 23.67 30.82 -23.33
CA VAL A 25 24.89 30.35 -22.65
C VAL A 25 24.78 30.51 -21.13
N SER A 26 24.28 31.66 -20.66
CA SER A 26 24.10 31.95 -19.25
C SER A 26 23.03 31.05 -18.61
N LEU A 27 21.95 30.77 -19.34
CA LEU A 27 20.90 29.86 -18.89
C LEU A 27 21.40 28.41 -18.76
N ILE A 28 22.23 27.96 -19.71
CA ILE A 28 22.87 26.65 -19.66
C ILE A 28 23.83 26.58 -18.46
N LEU A 29 24.70 27.57 -18.28
CA LEU A 29 25.64 27.61 -17.15
C LEU A 29 24.92 27.61 -15.80
N LEU A 30 23.85 28.39 -15.66
CA LEU A 30 23.04 28.43 -14.45
C LEU A 30 22.40 27.07 -14.15
N THR A 31 21.85 26.41 -15.17
CA THR A 31 21.23 25.08 -15.04
C THR A 31 22.26 24.01 -14.68
N VAL A 32 23.41 23.99 -15.36
CA VAL A 32 24.50 23.04 -15.07
C VAL A 32 25.03 23.22 -13.66
N THR A 33 25.21 24.48 -13.23
CA THR A 33 25.68 24.80 -11.87
C THR A 33 24.67 24.34 -10.84
N LEU A 34 23.37 24.64 -11.03
CA LEU A 34 22.31 24.19 -10.14
C LEU A 34 22.29 22.65 -10.01
N VAL A 35 22.36 21.94 -11.14
CA VAL A 35 22.40 20.46 -11.15
C VAL A 35 23.65 19.94 -10.43
N ALA A 36 24.82 20.53 -10.68
CA ALA A 36 26.07 20.13 -10.04
C ALA A 36 26.04 20.31 -8.50
N PHE A 37 25.32 21.32 -7.99
CA PHE A 37 25.09 21.49 -6.54
C PHE A 37 24.03 20.54 -5.98
N LEU A 38 22.99 20.22 -6.75
CA LEU A 38 21.93 19.31 -6.32
C LEU A 38 22.38 17.85 -6.26
N ILE A 39 23.28 17.41 -7.14
CA ILE A 39 23.76 16.02 -7.17
C ILE A 39 24.36 15.58 -5.82
N PRO A 40 25.32 16.30 -5.20
CA PRO A 40 25.84 15.96 -3.88
C PRO A 40 24.76 15.93 -2.79
N ILE A 41 23.78 16.85 -2.84
CA ILE A 41 22.67 16.89 -1.89
C ILE A 41 21.83 15.62 -2.01
N PHE A 42 21.50 15.19 -3.22
CA PHE A 42 20.72 13.96 -3.43
C PHE A 42 21.51 12.68 -3.11
N ILE A 43 22.85 12.70 -3.18
CA ILE A 43 23.68 11.57 -2.75
C ILE A 43 23.74 11.48 -1.22
N LEU A 44 23.89 12.62 -0.53
CA LEU A 44 23.98 12.67 0.94
C LEU A 44 22.62 12.54 1.62
N PHE A 45 21.58 13.11 1.01
CA PHE A 45 20.21 13.11 1.49
C PHE A 45 19.31 12.66 0.35
N PRO A 46 19.32 11.37 0.01
CA PRO A 46 18.42 10.87 -1.01
C PRO A 46 17.00 11.11 -0.51
N PRO A 47 16.10 11.70 -1.32
CA PRO A 47 14.76 12.11 -0.90
C PRO A 47 13.85 10.88 -0.89
N VAL A 48 14.32 9.79 -0.29
CA VAL A 48 13.62 8.52 -0.20
C VAL A 48 12.73 8.61 1.02
N THR A 49 11.43 8.52 0.75
CA THR A 49 10.45 8.32 1.81
C THR A 49 10.70 6.93 2.39
N VAL A 50 10.79 6.84 3.72
CA VAL A 50 10.92 5.55 4.38
C VAL A 50 9.55 4.88 4.35
N ASP A 51 9.46 3.76 3.65
CA ASP A 51 8.22 3.00 3.52
C ASP A 51 8.03 2.06 4.73
N CYS A 52 6.78 1.65 4.99
CA CYS A 52 6.47 0.71 6.05
C CYS A 52 7.21 -0.62 5.87
N SER A 53 7.30 -1.09 4.62
CA SER A 53 8.06 -2.28 4.26
C SER A 53 9.55 -2.16 4.58
N ASP A 54 10.17 -0.98 4.42
CA ASP A 54 11.59 -0.76 4.77
C ASP A 54 11.85 -0.87 6.26
N VAL A 55 10.91 -0.40 7.08
CA VAL A 55 10.95 -0.57 8.53
C VAL A 55 10.81 -2.05 8.90
N LEU A 56 9.86 -2.74 8.27
CA LEU A 56 9.65 -4.18 8.51
C LEU A 56 10.84 -5.02 8.06
N ARG A 57 11.57 -4.67 7.01
CA ARG A 57 12.80 -5.39 6.59
C ARG A 57 13.85 -5.52 7.69
N GLN A 58 13.84 -4.63 8.69
CA GLN A 58 14.78 -4.65 9.81
C GLN A 58 14.43 -5.69 10.89
N THR A 59 13.17 -6.14 10.96
CA THR A 59 12.65 -6.99 12.03
C THR A 59 11.94 -8.25 11.51
N HIS A 60 11.44 -8.20 10.29
CA HIS A 60 10.64 -9.22 9.63
C HIS A 60 11.33 -9.69 8.35
N SER A 61 10.90 -10.86 7.89
CA SER A 61 11.21 -11.41 6.58
C SER A 61 9.93 -11.54 5.77
N ARG A 62 10.02 -11.19 4.49
CA ARG A 62 8.91 -11.31 3.55
C ARG A 62 8.69 -12.80 3.29
N ALA A 63 7.51 -13.31 3.65
CA ALA A 63 7.20 -14.73 3.61
C ALA A 63 6.62 -15.18 2.25
N GLY A 64 6.21 -14.24 1.40
CA GLY A 64 5.71 -14.55 0.07
C GLY A 64 6.05 -13.49 -0.95
N GLU A 65 6.10 -13.91 -2.20
CA GLU A 65 6.28 -13.01 -3.34
C GLU A 65 4.89 -12.66 -3.92
N PRO A 66 4.73 -11.46 -4.52
CA PRO A 66 3.49 -11.08 -5.18
C PRO A 66 3.26 -12.05 -6.33
N LEU A 67 2.02 -12.51 -6.48
CA LEU A 67 1.67 -13.41 -7.58
C LEU A 67 1.93 -12.69 -8.91
N ARG A 68 3.04 -13.02 -9.57
CA ARG A 68 3.35 -12.54 -10.93
C ARG A 68 2.32 -13.08 -11.88
N ASP A 69 1.88 -12.23 -12.83
CA ASP A 69 0.85 -12.46 -13.86
C ASP A 69 0.95 -13.86 -14.50
N SER A 70 0.44 -14.86 -13.79
CA SER A 70 0.03 -16.13 -14.31
C SER A 70 -1.48 -16.01 -14.38
N ASN A 71 -2.04 -16.29 -15.55
CA ASN A 71 -3.46 -16.19 -15.90
C ASN A 71 -4.37 -17.14 -15.09
N ILE A 72 -4.18 -17.23 -13.77
CA ILE A 72 -4.93 -18.07 -12.84
C ILE A 72 -5.78 -17.14 -11.97
N HIS A 73 -6.55 -16.28 -12.63
CA HIS A 73 -7.61 -15.53 -11.98
C HIS A 73 -8.89 -16.36 -12.09
N ARG A 74 -8.99 -17.40 -11.25
CA ARG A 74 -10.21 -18.19 -11.11
C ARG A 74 -10.71 -18.06 -9.69
N GLU A 75 -11.96 -17.63 -9.58
CA GLU A 75 -12.76 -17.61 -8.36
C GLU A 75 -12.51 -18.86 -7.50
N PRO A 76 -12.58 -18.77 -6.17
CA PRO A 76 -12.56 -19.95 -5.31
C PRO A 76 -13.86 -20.74 -5.54
N SER A 77 -13.89 -21.59 -6.57
CA SER A 77 -14.93 -22.59 -6.75
C SER A 77 -14.77 -23.67 -5.69
N PRO A 78 -15.84 -24.12 -5.00
CA PRO A 78 -15.78 -25.12 -3.92
C PRO A 78 -15.54 -26.57 -4.41
N GLY A 79 -14.64 -26.76 -5.39
CA GLY A 79 -14.42 -28.04 -6.06
C GLY A 79 -12.98 -28.59 -6.04
N LEU A 80 -12.01 -27.88 -5.46
CA LEU A 80 -10.58 -28.23 -5.56
C LEU A 80 -10.08 -29.26 -4.51
N ARG A 81 -10.98 -30.05 -3.91
CA ARG A 81 -10.59 -31.16 -3.01
C ARG A 81 -10.36 -32.51 -3.69
N ALA A 82 -10.35 -32.60 -5.02
CA ALA A 82 -10.23 -33.88 -5.69
C ALA A 82 -9.31 -33.85 -6.92
N ARG A 83 -8.03 -33.51 -6.74
CA ARG A 83 -6.99 -33.92 -7.71
C ARG A 83 -5.57 -33.94 -7.14
N GLU A 84 -5.38 -34.64 -6.02
CA GLU A 84 -4.05 -35.17 -5.69
C GLU A 84 -4.01 -36.65 -6.06
N SER A 85 -3.60 -36.93 -7.30
CA SER A 85 -2.86 -38.16 -7.58
C SER A 85 -1.89 -37.91 -8.73
N ASN A 86 -0.62 -38.09 -8.39
CA ASN A 86 0.49 -38.42 -9.29
C ASN A 86 1.12 -37.27 -10.10
N SER A 87 1.95 -36.46 -9.45
CA SER A 87 3.22 -36.05 -10.04
C SER A 87 4.28 -35.78 -8.96
N SER A 88 5.41 -36.45 -9.14
CA SER A 88 6.63 -36.40 -8.34
C SER A 88 7.37 -35.07 -8.51
N GLY A 89 7.78 -34.45 -7.39
CA GLY A 89 8.97 -33.59 -7.32
C GLY A 89 8.88 -32.15 -7.86
N GLN A 90 7.74 -31.47 -7.70
CA GLN A 90 7.64 -30.03 -7.94
C GLN A 90 7.31 -29.30 -6.64
N GLU A 91 8.07 -28.25 -6.34
CA GLU A 91 7.82 -27.28 -5.28
C GLU A 91 6.34 -26.86 -5.33
N GLN A 92 5.57 -27.28 -4.32
CA GLN A 92 4.14 -26.98 -4.25
C GLN A 92 4.00 -25.53 -3.79
N HIS A 93 3.93 -24.60 -4.74
CA HIS A 93 3.63 -23.21 -4.48
C HIS A 93 2.17 -23.08 -4.00
N LYS A 94 1.96 -22.36 -2.90
CA LYS A 94 0.63 -22.23 -2.28
C LYS A 94 0.15 -20.79 -2.38
N HIS A 95 -0.98 -20.59 -3.04
CA HIS A 95 -1.58 -19.25 -3.19
C HIS A 95 -2.47 -18.91 -2.00
N ILE A 96 -2.33 -17.68 -1.48
CA ILE A 96 -3.15 -17.14 -0.38
C ILE A 96 -3.73 -15.79 -0.79
N PHE A 97 -5.02 -15.60 -0.51
CA PHE A 97 -5.71 -14.33 -0.67
C PHE A 97 -6.11 -13.80 0.71
N PRO A 98 -5.24 -13.05 1.40
CA PRO A 98 -5.55 -12.55 2.73
C PRO A 98 -6.61 -11.45 2.73
N VAL A 99 -6.72 -10.71 1.63
CA VAL A 99 -7.67 -9.61 1.47
C VAL A 99 -8.57 -9.92 0.28
N HIS A 100 -9.87 -9.84 0.51
CA HIS A 100 -10.86 -10.14 -0.52
C HIS A 100 -10.68 -9.23 -1.74
N HIS A 101 -10.84 -9.81 -2.94
CA HIS A 101 -10.72 -9.16 -4.24
C HIS A 101 -9.35 -8.55 -4.63
N CYS A 102 -8.35 -8.54 -3.75
CA CYS A 102 -6.99 -8.04 -4.03
C CYS A 102 -6.09 -9.11 -4.67
N ARG A 103 -4.83 -8.76 -5.00
CA ARG A 103 -3.84 -9.74 -5.47
C ARG A 103 -3.51 -10.74 -4.36
N GLY A 104 -3.28 -11.98 -4.79
CA GLY A 104 -2.82 -13.05 -3.92
C GLY A 104 -1.31 -13.03 -3.71
N ILE A 105 -0.88 -13.75 -2.68
CA ILE A 105 0.50 -14.00 -2.33
C ILE A 105 0.83 -15.44 -2.66
N GLU A 106 2.02 -15.68 -3.20
CA GLU A 106 2.56 -17.01 -3.39
C GLU A 106 3.54 -17.33 -2.25
N LEU A 107 3.24 -18.36 -1.47
CA LEU A 107 4.15 -18.85 -0.43
C LEU A 107 5.02 -19.98 -0.99
N SER A 108 6.34 -19.81 -0.91
CA SER A 108 7.31 -20.88 -1.13
C SER A 108 7.43 -21.71 0.16
N ARG A 109 7.22 -23.03 0.05
CA ARG A 109 7.18 -23.95 1.20
C ARG A 109 8.53 -24.13 1.91
N ASP A 110 9.63 -23.63 1.34
CA ASP A 110 10.99 -24.03 1.72
C ASP A 110 11.71 -23.14 2.75
N GLY A 111 10.99 -22.22 3.41
CA GLY A 111 11.61 -21.33 4.39
C GLY A 111 10.76 -21.05 5.62
N THR A 112 10.87 -21.90 6.66
CA THR A 112 10.61 -21.61 8.09
C THR A 112 9.30 -20.94 8.52
N SER A 113 8.35 -20.65 7.64
CA SER A 113 7.07 -20.05 8.02
C SER A 113 6.13 -21.14 8.51
N SER A 114 6.01 -21.30 9.83
CA SER A 114 4.98 -22.12 10.49
C SER A 114 3.54 -21.64 10.26
N PHE A 115 3.33 -20.69 9.35
CA PHE A 115 2.02 -20.18 8.99
C PHE A 115 1.24 -21.22 8.18
N SER A 116 0.14 -21.71 8.76
CA SER A 116 -0.82 -22.46 7.96
C SER A 116 -1.50 -21.48 7.02
N SER A 117 -1.49 -21.78 5.72
CA SER A 117 -2.19 -20.93 4.74
C SER A 117 -3.67 -20.72 5.02
N SER A 118 -4.28 -21.58 5.86
CA SER A 118 -5.68 -21.45 6.27
C SER A 118 -5.88 -20.28 7.22
N GLU A 119 -4.88 -19.94 8.03
CA GLU A 119 -4.95 -18.88 9.04
C GLU A 119 -4.87 -17.48 8.40
N CYS A 120 -4.33 -17.38 7.19
CA CYS A 120 -4.13 -16.12 6.47
C CYS A 120 -5.09 -15.93 5.29
N HIS A 121 -6.10 -16.79 5.11
CA HIS A 121 -7.01 -16.69 3.98
C HIS A 121 -8.23 -15.85 4.36
N GLN A 122 -8.61 -14.88 3.50
CA GLN A 122 -9.81 -14.04 3.64
C GLN A 122 -9.98 -13.42 5.04
N LEU A 123 -8.88 -12.86 5.54
CA LEU A 123 -8.84 -12.15 6.81
C LEU A 123 -9.59 -10.82 6.73
N TYR A 124 -9.43 -10.13 5.60
CA TYR A 124 -9.90 -8.77 5.43
C TYR A 124 -10.84 -8.62 4.25
N MET A 125 -11.82 -7.74 4.40
CA MET A 125 -12.73 -7.34 3.34
C MET A 125 -12.83 -5.82 3.28
N PHE A 126 -12.71 -5.25 2.08
CA PHE A 126 -12.98 -3.84 1.90
C PHE A 126 -14.48 -3.58 1.95
N GLY A 127 -14.86 -2.50 2.62
CA GLY A 127 -16.21 -1.98 2.63
C GLY A 127 -16.24 -0.54 2.15
N TYR A 128 -17.36 -0.14 1.59
CA TYR A 128 -17.61 1.24 1.21
C TYR A 128 -18.94 1.70 1.77
N GLN A 129 -19.05 3.02 1.91
CA GLN A 129 -20.26 3.68 2.39
C GLN A 129 -20.61 4.79 1.40
N ASP A 130 -21.85 4.76 0.89
CA ASP A 130 -22.40 5.85 0.09
C ASP A 130 -22.89 6.97 1.02
N HIS A 131 -22.90 8.23 0.55
CA HIS A 131 -23.26 9.41 1.34
C HIS A 131 -24.56 9.27 2.17
N ASP A 132 -25.57 8.59 1.61
CA ASP A 132 -26.91 8.50 2.18
C ASP A 132 -27.15 7.24 3.04
N ASP A 133 -26.22 6.28 3.01
CA ASP A 133 -26.37 5.01 3.70
C ASP A 133 -25.49 4.95 4.95
N LEU A 134 -26.08 4.55 6.08
CA LEU A 134 -25.33 4.29 7.32
C LEU A 134 -24.70 2.89 7.36
N ALA A 135 -25.10 2.00 6.45
CA ALA A 135 -24.64 0.63 6.37
C ALA A 135 -23.39 0.50 5.48
N TRP A 136 -22.40 -0.26 5.93
CA TRP A 136 -21.23 -0.58 5.14
C TRP A 136 -21.54 -1.74 4.19
N LYS A 137 -21.22 -1.57 2.91
CA LYS A 137 -21.40 -2.59 1.87
C LYS A 137 -20.06 -3.16 1.46
N ALA A 138 -20.00 -4.47 1.22
CA ALA A 138 -18.81 -5.13 0.71
C ALA A 138 -18.40 -4.54 -0.65
N ALA A 139 -17.14 -4.15 -0.77
CA ALA A 139 -16.56 -3.71 -2.02
C ALA A 139 -16.38 -4.92 -2.93
N THR A 140 -16.97 -4.89 -4.14
CA THR A 140 -16.82 -5.96 -5.12
C THR A 140 -15.97 -5.50 -6.32
N ARG A 141 -15.48 -6.44 -7.13
CA ARG A 141 -14.66 -6.11 -8.32
C ARG A 141 -15.44 -5.42 -9.42
N GLU A 142 -16.73 -5.69 -9.52
CA GLU A 142 -17.61 -5.04 -10.50
C GLU A 142 -17.73 -3.55 -10.21
N ARG A 143 -17.76 -3.19 -8.92
CA ARG A 143 -17.82 -1.80 -8.48
C ARG A 143 -16.45 -1.14 -8.46
N PHE A 144 -15.43 -1.85 -7.99
CA PHE A 144 -14.08 -1.33 -7.77
C PHE A 144 -13.03 -2.22 -8.46
N PRO A 145 -12.87 -2.12 -9.79
CA PRO A 145 -11.91 -2.93 -10.53
C PRO A 145 -10.45 -2.66 -10.10
N SER A 146 -10.16 -1.45 -9.61
CA SER A 146 -8.83 -1.05 -9.12
C SER A 146 -8.35 -1.81 -7.89
N LEU A 147 -9.23 -2.55 -7.18
CA LEU A 147 -8.82 -3.43 -6.08
C LEU A 147 -7.80 -4.49 -6.52
N VAL A 148 -7.84 -4.90 -7.80
CA VAL A 148 -6.90 -5.87 -8.38
C VAL A 148 -5.49 -5.30 -8.52
N ASN A 149 -5.33 -3.98 -8.52
CA ASN A 149 -4.02 -3.33 -8.57
C ASN A 149 -3.37 -3.20 -7.19
N ILE A 150 -4.09 -3.53 -6.11
CA ILE A 150 -3.54 -3.50 -4.77
C ILE A 150 -2.70 -4.77 -4.58
N GLU A 151 -1.39 -4.56 -4.43
CA GLU A 151 -0.46 -5.62 -4.08
C GLU A 151 -0.53 -5.87 -2.58
N VAL A 152 -0.38 -7.13 -2.19
CA VAL A 152 -0.39 -7.53 -0.78
C VAL A 152 0.85 -8.36 -0.52
N ASP A 153 1.54 -8.07 0.56
CA ASP A 153 2.75 -8.76 1.00
C ASP A 153 2.60 -9.22 2.45
N LEU A 154 3.05 -10.43 2.75
CA LEU A 154 3.07 -10.99 4.10
C LEU A 154 4.47 -10.85 4.71
N TRP A 155 4.54 -10.19 5.86
CA TRP A 155 5.75 -9.99 6.65
C TRP A 155 5.65 -10.76 7.96
N VAL A 156 6.58 -11.68 8.17
CA VAL A 156 6.64 -12.54 9.36
C VAL A 156 7.86 -12.17 10.20
N PRO A 157 7.76 -12.09 11.54
CA PRO A 157 8.91 -11.82 12.40
C PRO A 157 10.03 -12.81 12.14
N ASP A 158 11.24 -12.30 11.93
CA ASP A 158 12.41 -13.15 11.72
C ASP A 158 13.22 -13.22 13.02
N PRO A 159 13.37 -14.39 13.65
CA PRO A 159 14.11 -14.52 14.90
C PRO A 159 15.59 -14.12 14.76
N ASN A 160 16.12 -14.10 13.53
CA ASN A 160 17.49 -13.72 13.24
C ASN A 160 17.67 -12.21 13.00
N LYS A 161 16.57 -11.45 12.92
CA LYS A 161 16.59 -10.01 12.72
C LYS A 161 16.10 -9.30 13.97
N THR A 162 16.81 -8.26 14.38
CA THR A 162 16.40 -7.41 15.49
C THR A 162 16.82 -5.98 15.19
N SER A 163 15.86 -5.06 15.19
CA SER A 163 16.16 -3.65 15.03
C SER A 163 16.58 -3.07 16.38
N ARG A 164 17.67 -2.29 16.38
CA ARG A 164 18.13 -1.57 17.57
C ARG A 164 17.16 -0.46 18.01
N LEU A 165 16.36 0.06 17.06
CA LEU A 165 15.45 1.18 17.30
C LEU A 165 14.04 0.73 17.67
N LEU A 166 13.56 -0.36 17.06
CA LEU A 166 12.20 -0.87 17.25
C LEU A 166 12.13 -2.05 18.24
N GLY A 167 13.27 -2.60 18.64
CA GLY A 167 13.32 -3.81 19.46
C GLY A 167 12.82 -5.03 18.70
N LYS A 168 12.33 -6.01 19.47
CA LYS A 168 11.67 -7.21 18.92
C LYS A 168 10.19 -6.91 18.75
N VAL A 169 9.76 -6.74 17.51
CA VAL A 169 8.35 -6.59 17.18
C VAL A 169 7.78 -7.99 16.98
N GLU A 170 6.82 -8.35 17.82
CA GLU A 170 6.11 -9.64 17.74
C GLU A 170 4.79 -9.46 16.99
N GLY A 171 4.44 -10.42 16.13
CA GLY A 171 3.24 -10.37 15.29
C GLY A 171 3.55 -10.28 13.80
N SER A 172 2.73 -10.89 12.96
CA SER A 172 2.88 -10.81 11.50
C SER A 172 2.00 -9.72 10.93
N PHE A 173 2.46 -9.09 9.85
CA PHE A 173 1.77 -7.96 9.22
C PHE A 173 1.56 -8.20 7.74
N LEU A 174 0.43 -7.71 7.24
CA LEU A 174 0.19 -7.54 5.82
C LEU A 174 0.54 -6.11 5.44
N VAL A 175 1.38 -5.95 4.43
CA VAL A 175 1.62 -4.67 3.77
C VAL A 175 0.77 -4.64 2.51
N LEU A 176 -0.08 -3.63 2.37
CA LEU A 176 -0.84 -3.40 1.15
C LEU A 176 -0.27 -2.18 0.43
N ARG A 177 -0.06 -2.30 -0.87
CA ARG A 177 0.55 -1.28 -1.72
C ARG A 177 -0.38 -0.95 -2.88
N PHE A 178 -0.54 0.33 -3.19
CA PHE A 178 -1.29 0.77 -4.36
C PHE A 178 -0.59 1.94 -5.05
N PRO A 179 -0.69 2.05 -6.38
CA PRO A 179 -0.06 3.12 -7.12
C PRO A 179 -0.75 4.45 -6.80
N TRP A 180 0.02 5.41 -6.29
CA TRP A 180 -0.48 6.72 -5.92
C TRP A 180 0.59 7.80 -6.11
N THR A 181 0.20 8.97 -6.58
CA THR A 181 1.09 10.13 -6.67
C THR A 181 0.36 11.36 -6.17
N ASP A 182 0.95 12.05 -5.20
CA ASP A 182 0.38 13.28 -4.67
C ASP A 182 0.43 14.42 -5.68
N ALA A 183 -0.47 15.40 -5.54
CA ALA A 183 -0.49 16.56 -6.41
C ALA A 183 0.68 17.51 -6.13
N GLY A 184 1.10 18.27 -7.15
CA GLY A 184 2.09 19.34 -7.02
C GLY A 184 3.55 18.84 -6.94
N LEU A 185 4.39 19.60 -6.22
CA LEU A 185 5.83 19.32 -6.12
C LEU A 185 6.13 18.01 -5.36
N GLN A 186 5.26 17.62 -4.41
CA GLN A 186 5.38 16.36 -3.68
C GLN A 186 5.30 15.15 -4.61
N GLY A 187 4.39 15.16 -5.59
CA GLY A 187 4.31 14.12 -6.60
C GLY A 187 5.54 14.01 -7.49
N ILE A 188 6.19 15.15 -7.79
CA ILE A 188 7.44 15.16 -8.54
C ILE A 188 8.55 14.51 -7.72
N THR A 189 8.69 14.88 -6.44
CA THR A 189 9.68 14.26 -5.56
C THR A 189 9.42 12.76 -5.37
N GLN A 190 8.16 12.34 -5.26
CA GLN A 190 7.79 10.92 -5.18
C GLN A 190 8.18 10.13 -6.44
N ARG A 191 8.00 10.70 -7.63
CA ARG A 191 8.45 10.05 -8.88
C ARG A 191 9.96 9.91 -8.95
N VAL A 192 10.68 10.95 -8.53
CA VAL A 192 12.14 10.91 -8.51
C VAL A 192 12.63 9.91 -7.46
N SER A 193 12.05 9.91 -6.25
CA SER A 193 12.41 9.00 -5.16
C SER A 193 12.12 7.55 -5.52
N ALA A 194 10.94 7.26 -6.08
CA ALA A 194 10.58 5.91 -6.54
C ALA A 194 11.58 5.41 -7.58
N LYS A 195 11.94 6.26 -8.57
CA LYS A 195 12.90 5.88 -9.61
C LYS A 195 14.32 5.67 -9.09
N LEU A 196 14.74 6.46 -8.11
CA LEU A 196 16.06 6.34 -7.50
C LEU A 196 16.15 5.08 -6.63
N SER A 197 15.09 4.75 -5.91
CA SER A 197 15.09 3.68 -4.88
C SER A 197 14.75 2.30 -5.45
N HIS A 198 13.79 2.24 -6.39
CA HIS A 198 13.25 1.00 -6.94
C HIS A 198 13.53 0.82 -8.44
N GLY A 199 14.32 1.73 -9.03
CA GLY A 199 14.78 1.65 -10.42
C GLY A 199 13.95 2.46 -11.42
N LEU A 200 14.45 2.57 -12.65
CA LEU A 200 13.94 3.51 -13.66
C LEU A 200 12.46 3.30 -14.05
N ASN A 201 11.95 2.08 -13.91
CA ASN A 201 10.56 1.72 -14.21
C ASN A 201 9.63 1.77 -12.99
N ALA A 202 10.15 2.16 -11.82
CA ALA A 202 9.35 2.27 -10.61
C ALA A 202 8.28 3.36 -10.74
N VAL A 203 7.13 3.06 -10.15
CA VAL A 203 5.99 3.95 -10.01
C VAL A 203 5.88 4.33 -8.53
N PRO A 204 5.49 5.57 -8.20
CA PRO A 204 5.15 5.94 -6.84
C PRO A 204 4.00 5.10 -6.31
N GLU A 205 4.18 4.58 -5.11
CA GLU A 205 3.20 3.75 -4.42
C GLU A 205 2.99 4.27 -3.01
N LYS A 206 1.83 3.96 -2.44
CA LYS A 206 1.53 4.23 -1.04
C LYS A 206 1.26 2.90 -0.34
N GLU A 207 1.89 2.73 0.82
CA GLU A 207 1.78 1.52 1.63
C GLU A 207 0.97 1.78 2.91
N PHE A 208 0.29 0.75 3.40
CA PHE A 208 -0.28 0.72 4.75
C PHE A 208 -0.23 -0.70 5.32
N LEU A 209 -0.37 -0.79 6.65
CA LEU A 209 -0.15 -2.00 7.43
C LEU A 209 -1.43 -2.53 8.03
N LEU A 210 -1.61 -3.85 8.00
CA LEU A 210 -2.67 -4.55 8.72
C LEU A 210 -2.10 -5.71 9.53
N PRO A 211 -2.52 -5.90 10.79
CA PRO A 211 -2.08 -7.04 11.60
C PRO A 211 -2.68 -8.36 11.07
N VAL A 212 -1.92 -9.44 11.08
CA VAL A 212 -2.46 -10.77 10.72
C VAL A 212 -3.25 -11.35 11.90
N SER A 213 -2.70 -11.20 13.10
CA SER A 213 -3.33 -11.61 14.36
C SER A 213 -4.55 -10.76 14.67
N TYR A 214 -5.58 -11.37 15.24
CA TYR A 214 -6.76 -10.65 15.69
C TYR A 214 -6.37 -9.69 16.83
N PRO A 215 -6.71 -8.40 16.76
CA PRO A 215 -6.33 -7.43 17.79
C PRO A 215 -7.06 -7.70 19.11
N ASN A 216 -6.36 -7.56 20.23
CA ASN A 216 -6.97 -7.76 21.56
C ASN A 216 -7.88 -6.57 21.95
N ASP A 217 -8.75 -6.74 22.96
CA ASP A 217 -9.69 -5.69 23.42
C ASP A 217 -9.01 -4.36 23.79
N ASP A 218 -7.81 -4.44 24.37
CA ASP A 218 -7.03 -3.25 24.73
C ASP A 218 -6.47 -2.55 23.48
N GLU A 219 -6.07 -3.32 22.46
CA GLU A 219 -5.60 -2.79 21.18
C GLU A 219 -6.75 -2.16 20.40
N ILE A 220 -7.93 -2.81 20.38
CA ILE A 220 -9.16 -2.30 19.76
C ILE A 220 -9.50 -0.91 20.32
N LYS A 221 -9.49 -0.76 21.65
CA LYS A 221 -9.79 0.53 22.30
C LYS A 221 -8.71 1.58 22.04
N THR A 222 -7.44 1.19 22.13
CA THR A 222 -6.31 2.12 21.98
C THR A 222 -6.18 2.64 20.55
N ARG A 223 -6.43 1.78 19.56
CA ARG A 223 -6.36 2.12 18.14
C ARG A 223 -7.65 2.71 17.58
N GLY A 224 -8.73 2.71 18.38
CA GLY A 224 -10.01 3.30 18.00
C GLY A 224 -10.81 2.47 17.01
N TYR A 225 -10.62 1.15 16.99
CA TYR A 225 -11.41 0.25 16.15
C TYR A 225 -12.84 0.14 16.68
N SER A 226 -13.78 -0.11 15.76
CA SER A 226 -15.21 -0.17 16.11
C SER A 226 -15.87 -1.38 15.48
N LEU A 227 -16.84 -1.99 16.16
CA LEU A 227 -17.69 -3.00 15.53
C LEU A 227 -18.77 -2.28 14.72
N ALA A 228 -18.91 -2.64 13.45
CA ALA A 228 -19.93 -2.07 12.58
C ALA A 228 -20.65 -3.16 11.79
N GLN A 229 -21.89 -2.87 11.42
CA GLN A 229 -22.67 -3.76 10.58
C GLN A 229 -22.15 -3.68 9.14
N PHE A 230 -21.78 -4.84 8.60
CA PHE A 230 -21.21 -5.02 7.29
C PHE A 230 -22.09 -5.94 6.45
N GLU A 231 -22.51 -5.46 5.28
CA GLU A 231 -23.37 -6.17 4.35
C GLU A 231 -22.53 -6.80 3.23
N ASN A 232 -22.46 -8.13 3.21
CA ASN A 232 -21.82 -8.89 2.15
C ASN A 232 -22.89 -9.60 1.32
N GLY A 233 -23.33 -8.95 0.23
CA GLY A 233 -24.42 -9.46 -0.60
C GLY A 233 -25.75 -9.46 0.16
N HIS A 234 -26.27 -10.64 0.50
CA HIS A 234 -27.51 -10.80 1.26
C HIS A 234 -27.30 -10.96 2.77
N ASP A 235 -26.07 -11.19 3.20
CA ASP A 235 -25.76 -11.48 4.58
C ASP A 235 -25.28 -10.21 5.30
N LYS A 236 -25.86 -9.94 6.47
CA LYS A 236 -25.43 -8.85 7.35
C LYS A 236 -24.71 -9.43 8.54
N THR A 237 -23.43 -9.08 8.69
CA THR A 237 -22.58 -9.58 9.78
C THR A 237 -21.98 -8.40 10.53
N MET A 238 -21.78 -8.55 11.84
CA MET A 238 -21.00 -7.59 12.62
C MET A 238 -19.52 -7.91 12.41
N ALA A 239 -18.76 -6.95 11.88
CA ALA A 239 -17.33 -7.10 11.65
C ALA A 239 -16.56 -5.95 12.31
N LEU A 240 -15.28 -6.18 12.59
CA LEU A 240 -14.42 -5.17 13.19
C LEU A 240 -13.95 -4.20 12.11
N ASN A 241 -14.45 -2.97 12.16
CA ASN A 241 -14.05 -1.87 11.31
C ASN A 241 -12.70 -1.31 11.76
N MET A 242 -11.75 -1.32 10.84
CA MET A 242 -10.38 -0.81 11.00
C MET A 242 -10.07 0.28 9.96
N ASP A 243 -11.07 1.06 9.56
CA ASP A 243 -10.94 2.20 8.63
C ASP A 243 -9.86 3.22 9.04
N VAL A 244 -9.58 3.36 10.32
CA VAL A 244 -8.49 4.20 10.87
C VAL A 244 -7.11 3.82 10.30
N GLU A 245 -6.90 2.55 9.92
CA GLU A 245 -5.64 2.09 9.32
C GLU A 245 -5.54 2.40 7.82
N LEU A 246 -6.64 2.86 7.19
CA LEU A 246 -6.66 3.16 5.77
C LEU A 246 -6.20 4.60 5.49
N PRO A 247 -5.29 4.79 4.52
CA PRO A 247 -4.95 6.13 4.05
C PRO A 247 -6.14 6.73 3.29
N THR A 248 -6.40 8.03 3.51
CA THR A 248 -7.52 8.75 2.86
C THR A 248 -7.44 8.73 1.33
N GLU A 249 -6.25 8.58 0.78
CA GLU A 249 -5.97 8.52 -0.64
C GLU A 249 -6.46 7.22 -1.27
N LEU A 250 -6.59 6.14 -0.49
CA LEU A 250 -7.13 4.88 -1.00
C LEU A 250 -8.57 5.04 -1.48
N ALA A 251 -9.39 5.78 -0.74
CA ALA A 251 -10.76 6.07 -1.16
C ALA A 251 -10.79 6.81 -2.50
N ARG A 252 -9.92 7.82 -2.67
CA ARG A 252 -9.77 8.55 -3.94
C ARG A 252 -9.27 7.67 -5.07
N TYR A 253 -8.31 6.79 -4.80
CA TYR A 253 -7.77 5.84 -5.77
C TYR A 253 -8.84 4.86 -6.28
N LEU A 254 -9.68 4.38 -5.38
CA LEU A 254 -10.78 3.47 -5.72
C LEU A 254 -12.00 4.21 -6.28
N GLY A 255 -12.05 5.54 -6.19
CA GLY A 255 -13.19 6.34 -6.63
C GLY A 255 -14.40 6.25 -5.70
N ALA A 256 -14.17 5.89 -4.43
CA ALA A 256 -15.19 5.89 -3.39
C ALA A 256 -15.10 7.15 -2.54
N GLU A 257 -16.23 7.60 -1.99
CA GLU A 257 -16.26 8.72 -1.05
C GLU A 257 -15.68 8.32 0.30
N LYS A 258 -16.09 7.14 0.80
CA LYS A 258 -15.61 6.56 2.04
C LYS A 258 -15.31 5.09 1.87
N MET A 259 -14.10 4.70 2.28
CA MET A 259 -13.65 3.31 2.32
C MET A 259 -13.32 2.90 3.74
N GLY A 260 -13.63 1.65 4.05
CA GLY A 260 -13.30 0.98 5.30
C GLY A 260 -12.70 -0.39 5.01
N ILE A 261 -12.05 -0.95 6.01
CA ILE A 261 -11.54 -2.32 5.95
C ILE A 261 -12.03 -3.07 7.17
N PHE A 262 -12.57 -4.25 6.92
CA PHE A 262 -13.27 -5.05 7.90
C PHE A 262 -12.49 -6.31 8.14
N ARG A 263 -12.16 -6.56 9.41
CA ARG A 263 -11.64 -7.84 9.84
C ARG A 263 -12.82 -8.78 10.06
N VAL A 264 -12.84 -9.88 9.31
CA VAL A 264 -13.84 -10.94 9.45
C VAL A 264 -13.25 -12.01 10.37
N ASP A 265 -13.99 -12.38 11.41
CA ASP A 265 -13.63 -13.49 12.29
C ASP A 265 -14.28 -14.77 11.75
N HIS A 266 -13.52 -15.87 11.69
CA HIS A 266 -13.99 -17.18 11.22
C HIS A 266 -14.14 -18.15 12.37
#